data_AF-A0A4C1VWY5-F1
#
_entry.id   AF-A0A4C1VWY5-F1
#
_cell.length_a   1.000
_cell.length_b   1.000
_cell.length_c   1.000
_cell.angle_alpha   90.00
_cell.angle_beta   90.00
_cell.angle_gamma   90.00
#
_symmetry.space_group_name_H-M   'P 1'
#
loop_
_entity.id
_entity.type
_entity.pdbx_description
1 polymer ?
#
loop_
_entity_poly.entity_id
_entity_poly.type
_entity_poly.pdbx_seq_one_letter_code
_entity_poly.pdbx_strand_id
1 'polypeptide(L)'
;MILRHRNVERYLNGTYQRSIGLTPFELTFGVNMRSKGDKLIKIIEEEHIAKLSEERHEVREKVRESIKKMQEENKENYNKKRKEATSYEPGNLVAIKKTQFSQESKLNPKYLKPYEVIMRNV
;
A
#
# COMPACT_ATOMS: atom_id res chain seq x y z
N MET A 1 -3.44 18.45 -46.41
CA MET A 1 -4.34 17.57 -45.63
C MET A 1 -3.85 16.11 -45.56
N ILE A 2 -3.34 15.55 -46.66
CA ILE A 2 -2.90 14.13 -46.78
C ILE A 2 -1.76 13.72 -45.80
N LEU A 3 -0.81 14.62 -45.50
CA LEU A 3 0.32 14.31 -44.61
C LEU A 3 -0.06 14.09 -43.13
N ARG A 4 -1.19 14.64 -42.67
CA ARG A 4 -1.65 14.42 -41.28
C ARG A 4 -2.18 13.01 -41.06
N HIS A 5 -2.88 12.45 -42.06
CA HIS A 5 -3.46 11.11 -41.98
C HIS A 5 -2.38 10.02 -41.80
N ARG A 6 -1.31 10.10 -42.60
CA ARG A 6 -0.20 9.13 -42.57
C ARG A 6 0.52 9.07 -41.21
N ASN A 7 0.65 10.20 -40.52
CA ASN A 7 1.29 10.25 -39.21
C ASN A 7 0.41 9.64 -38.12
N VAL A 8 -0.91 9.87 -38.20
CA VAL A 8 -1.89 9.29 -37.28
C VAL A 8 -1.96 7.77 -37.46
N GLU A 9 -2.05 7.28 -38.69
CA GLU A 9 -2.00 5.84 -38.99
C GLU A 9 -0.71 5.19 -38.49
N ARG A 10 0.44 5.86 -38.67
CA ARG A 10 1.72 5.36 -38.16
C ARG A 10 1.74 5.30 -36.63
N TYR A 11 1.14 6.26 -35.95
CA TYR A 11 1.07 6.25 -34.49
C TYR A 11 0.14 5.15 -33.97
N LEU A 12 -1.06 5.03 -34.55
CA LEU A 12 -2.04 4.00 -34.19
C LEU A 12 -1.49 2.59 -34.42
N ASN A 13 -0.83 2.35 -35.55
CA ASN A 13 -0.27 1.04 -35.87
C ASN A 13 1.01 0.72 -35.07
N GLY A 14 1.67 1.74 -34.50
CA GLY A 14 2.93 1.59 -33.75
C GLY A 14 2.79 1.64 -32.24
N THR A 15 1.58 1.91 -31.75
CA THR A 15 1.31 1.96 -30.31
C THR A 15 1.11 0.55 -29.76
N TYR A 16 1.72 0.28 -28.62
CA TYR A 16 1.58 -1.00 -27.93
C TYR A 16 0.15 -1.20 -27.42
N GLN A 17 -0.46 -2.35 -27.75
CA GLN A 17 -1.80 -2.69 -27.30
C GLN A 17 -1.77 -3.78 -26.21
N ARG A 18 -2.15 -3.42 -24.98
CA ARG A 18 -2.05 -4.27 -23.78
C ARG A 18 -2.78 -5.61 -23.88
N SER A 19 -3.94 -5.66 -24.55
CA SER A 19 -4.73 -6.89 -24.68
C SER A 19 -4.10 -7.92 -25.62
N ILE A 20 -3.36 -7.46 -26.64
CA ILE A 20 -2.70 -8.29 -27.64
C ILE A 20 -1.24 -8.58 -27.21
N GLY A 21 -0.66 -7.69 -26.41
CA GLY A 21 0.73 -7.78 -25.98
C GLY A 21 1.73 -7.37 -27.07
N LEU A 22 1.27 -6.83 -28.20
CA LEU A 22 2.04 -6.44 -29.39
C LEU A 22 1.44 -5.17 -30.01
N THR A 23 2.16 -4.55 -30.95
CA THR A 23 1.58 -3.48 -31.81
C THR A 23 0.79 -4.08 -32.98
N PRO A 24 -0.26 -3.39 -33.50
CA PRO A 24 -0.98 -3.84 -34.69
C PRO A 24 -0.08 -4.05 -35.93
N PHE A 25 0.99 -3.26 -36.06
CA PHE A 25 1.98 -3.41 -37.13
C PHE A 25 2.83 -4.69 -36.96
N GLU A 26 3.29 -4.99 -35.75
CA GLU A 26 4.02 -6.23 -35.47
C GLU A 26 3.15 -7.46 -35.68
N LEU A 27 1.86 -7.39 -35.34
CA LEU A 27 0.92 -8.48 -35.57
C LEU A 27 0.74 -8.81 -37.07
N THR A 28 0.79 -7.78 -37.92
CA THR A 28 0.54 -7.93 -39.36
C THR A 28 1.80 -8.24 -40.15
N PHE A 29 2.95 -7.67 -39.77
CA PHE A 29 4.19 -7.78 -40.53
C PHE A 29 5.29 -8.57 -39.82
N GLY A 30 5.10 -8.94 -38.55
CA GLY A 30 6.08 -9.70 -37.76
C GLY A 30 7.37 -8.94 -37.43
N VAL A 31 7.42 -7.63 -37.69
CA VAL A 31 8.60 -6.78 -37.47
C VAL A 31 8.21 -5.46 -36.81
N ASN A 32 9.11 -4.92 -35.98
CA ASN A 32 8.87 -3.67 -35.28
C ASN A 32 8.90 -2.49 -36.27
N MET A 33 7.94 -1.58 -36.17
CA MET A 33 7.89 -0.40 -37.04
C MET A 33 9.07 0.53 -36.80
N ARG A 34 9.80 0.88 -37.86
CA ARG A 34 10.93 1.82 -37.78
C ARG A 34 10.43 3.25 -37.70
N SER A 35 10.72 3.97 -36.63
CA SER A 35 10.56 5.42 -36.56
C SER A 35 11.91 6.14 -36.45
N LYS A 36 11.94 7.38 -36.96
CA LYS A 36 13.17 8.12 -37.33
C LYS A 36 14.04 8.55 -36.13
N GLY A 37 13.65 8.28 -34.89
CA GLY A 37 14.40 8.66 -33.68
C GLY A 37 14.36 7.64 -32.54
N ASP A 38 13.82 6.44 -32.75
CA ASP A 38 13.35 5.58 -31.65
C ASP A 38 14.45 5.10 -30.72
N LYS A 39 15.67 4.86 -31.22
CA LYS A 39 16.74 4.32 -30.37
C LYS A 39 17.25 5.34 -29.36
N LEU A 40 17.51 6.58 -29.80
CA LEU A 40 18.01 7.64 -28.93
C LEU A 40 16.92 8.07 -27.94
N ILE A 41 15.67 8.18 -28.39
CA ILE A 41 14.54 8.56 -27.53
C ILE A 41 14.32 7.48 -26.45
N LYS A 42 14.37 6.19 -26.81
CA LYS A 42 14.24 5.09 -25.84
C LYS A 42 15.35 5.10 -24.79
N ILE A 43 16.60 5.30 -25.20
CA ILE A 43 17.73 5.38 -24.26
C ILE A 43 17.52 6.54 -23.27
N ILE A 44 17.12 7.71 -23.77
CA ILE A 44 16.85 8.89 -22.92
C ILE A 44 15.67 8.63 -21.96
N GLU A 45 14.60 8.00 -22.44
CA GLU A 45 13.44 7.64 -21.62
C GLU A 45 13.81 6.62 -20.54
N GLU A 46 14.59 5.59 -20.88
CA GLU A 46 15.07 4.58 -19.94
C GLU A 46 15.95 5.21 -18.84
N GLU A 47 16.89 6.09 -19.21
CA GLU A 47 17.73 6.83 -18.26
C GLU A 47 16.89 7.74 -17.35
N HIS A 48 15.91 8.46 -17.92
CA HIS A 48 15.00 9.30 -17.14
C HIS A 48 14.13 8.50 -16.18
N ILE A 49 13.61 7.34 -16.60
CA ILE A 49 12.83 6.46 -15.74
C ILE A 49 13.70 5.90 -14.61
N ALA A 50 14.92 5.46 -14.91
CA ALA A 50 15.86 4.95 -13.92
C ALA A 50 16.18 6.01 -12.87
N LYS A 51 16.53 7.22 -13.30
CA LYS A 51 16.80 8.36 -12.41
C LYS A 51 15.60 8.72 -11.54
N LEU A 52 14.41 8.82 -12.13
CA LEU A 52 13.18 9.09 -11.37
C LEU A 52 12.86 7.97 -10.38
N SER A 53 13.16 6.72 -10.73
CA SER A 53 12.97 5.58 -9.83
C SER A 53 13.92 5.65 -8.63
N GLU A 54 15.18 6.00 -8.86
CA GLU A 54 16.19 6.17 -7.82
C GLU A 54 15.83 7.34 -6.88
N GLU A 55 15.51 8.51 -7.43
CA GLU A 55 15.05 9.67 -6.65
C GLU A 55 13.81 9.32 -5.80
N ARG A 56 12.84 8.60 -6.37
CA ARG A 56 11.66 8.14 -5.64
C ARG A 56 12.01 7.13 -4.55
N HIS A 57 12.98 6.25 -4.79
CA HIS A 57 13.41 5.26 -3.81
C HIS A 57 14.05 5.97 -2.61
N GLU A 58 14.96 6.92 -2.85
CA GLU A 58 15.58 7.71 -1.78
C GLU A 58 14.54 8.47 -0.94
N VAL A 59 13.57 9.11 -1.59
CA VAL A 59 12.50 9.82 -0.88
C VAL A 59 11.67 8.85 -0.03
N ARG A 60 11.35 7.67 -0.55
CA ARG A 60 10.59 6.64 0.18
C ARG A 60 11.36 6.11 1.38
N GLU A 61 12.65 5.85 1.25
CA GLU A 61 13.49 5.41 2.37
C GLU A 61 13.58 6.48 3.47
N LYS A 62 13.83 7.74 3.10
CA LYS A 62 13.85 8.87 4.05
C LYS A 62 12.52 9.01 4.80
N VAL A 63 11.39 8.89 4.10
CA VAL A 63 10.06 8.93 4.72
C VAL A 63 9.83 7.73 5.63
N ARG A 64 10.25 6.53 5.22
CA ARG A 64 10.14 5.30 6.01
C ARG A 64 10.89 5.42 7.34
N GLU A 65 12.12 5.91 7.30
CA GLU A 65 12.93 6.15 8.50
C GLU A 65 12.28 7.20 9.42
N SER A 66 11.78 8.28 8.85
CA SER A 66 11.12 9.35 9.61
C SER A 66 9.85 8.86 10.32
N ILE A 67 9.02 8.08 9.63
CA ILE A 67 7.82 7.47 10.21
C ILE A 67 8.20 6.48 11.32
N LYS A 68 9.22 5.64 11.08
CA LYS A 68 9.68 4.67 12.09
C LYS A 68 10.15 5.38 13.36
N LYS A 69 10.97 6.43 13.22
CA LYS A 69 11.43 7.25 14.34
C LYS A 69 10.26 7.86 15.12
N MET A 70 9.30 8.45 14.41
CA MET A 70 8.10 9.03 15.03
C MET A 70 7.27 7.97 15.78
N GLN A 71 7.13 6.76 15.22
CA GLN A 71 6.41 5.66 15.87
C GLN A 71 7.13 5.19 17.14
N GLU A 72 8.46 5.10 17.11
CA GLU A 72 9.28 4.76 18.29
C GLU A 72 9.14 5.81 19.38
N GLU A 73 9.28 7.10 19.04
CA GLU A 73 9.10 8.21 20.00
C GLU A 73 7.69 8.22 20.61
N ASN A 74 6.66 8.03 19.78
CA ASN A 74 5.27 7.94 20.25
C ASN A 74 5.07 6.74 21.19
N LYS A 75 5.65 5.58 20.86
CA LYS A 75 5.61 4.38 21.69
C LYS A 75 6.30 4.61 23.03
N GLU A 76 7.49 5.20 23.03
CA GLU A 76 8.22 5.53 24.26
C GLU A 76 7.43 6.50 25.14
N ASN A 77 6.91 7.58 24.56
CA ASN A 77 6.15 8.59 25.29
C ASN A 77 4.85 8.03 25.89
N TYR A 78 4.15 7.18 25.13
CA TYR A 78 2.99 6.46 25.66
C TYR A 78 3.39 5.50 26.79
N ASN A 79 4.45 4.71 26.58
CA ASN A 79 4.92 3.73 27.56
C ASN A 79 5.40 4.37 28.87
N LYS A 80 5.96 5.58 28.83
CA LYS A 80 6.34 6.34 30.04
C LYS A 80 5.15 6.68 30.93
N LYS A 81 3.96 6.89 30.35
CA LYS A 81 2.75 7.34 31.07
C LYS A 81 1.71 6.24 31.25
N ARG A 82 1.85 5.10 30.56
CA ARG A 82 0.85 4.03 30.61
C ARG A 82 0.92 3.30 31.96
N LYS A 83 -0.25 2.88 32.44
CA LYS A 83 -0.35 1.90 33.52
C LYS A 83 -0.04 0.52 32.96
N GLU A 84 0.69 -0.31 33.71
CA GLU A 84 0.92 -1.70 33.33
C GLU A 84 -0.41 -2.45 33.17
N ALA A 85 -0.47 -3.33 32.18
CA ALA A 85 -1.63 -4.17 31.96
C ALA A 85 -1.79 -5.13 33.14
N THR A 86 -3.02 -5.30 33.62
CA THR A 86 -3.31 -6.30 34.65
C THR A 86 -3.02 -7.69 34.08
N SER A 87 -2.08 -8.40 34.72
CA SER A 87 -1.82 -9.80 34.42
C SER A 87 -2.87 -10.67 35.13
N TYR A 88 -3.36 -11.68 34.42
CA TYR A 88 -4.34 -12.63 34.93
C TYR A 88 -3.74 -14.02 34.94
N GLU A 89 -3.86 -14.71 36.07
CA GLU A 89 -3.42 -16.10 36.22
C GLU A 89 -4.64 -17.05 36.23
N PRO A 90 -4.46 -18.33 35.85
CA PRO A 90 -5.48 -19.34 36.04
C PRO A 90 -5.99 -19.36 37.50
N GLY A 91 -7.30 -19.49 37.68
CA GLY A 91 -7.96 -19.43 39.00
C GLY A 91 -8.34 -18.01 39.46
N ASN A 92 -7.97 -16.95 38.73
CA ASN A 92 -8.40 -15.59 39.08
C ASN A 92 -9.89 -15.39 38.75
N LEU A 93 -10.64 -14.81 39.69
CA LEU A 93 -12.02 -14.35 39.45
C LEU A 93 -12.02 -12.96 38.83
N VAL A 94 -12.62 -12.85 37.64
CA VAL A 94 -12.68 -11.62 36.85
C VAL A 94 -14.12 -11.33 36.41
N ALA A 95 -14.43 -10.05 36.19
CA ALA A 95 -15.72 -9.62 35.66
C ALA A 95 -15.52 -8.98 34.28
N ILE A 96 -16.20 -9.50 33.27
CA ILE A 96 -16.09 -8.99 31.89
C ILE A 96 -17.04 -7.80 31.73
N LYS A 97 -16.51 -6.67 31.25
CA LYS A 97 -17.32 -5.47 30.97
C LYS A 97 -18.16 -5.68 29.71
N LYS A 98 -19.44 -5.33 29.77
CA LYS A 98 -20.32 -5.36 28.59
C LYS A 98 -19.87 -4.30 27.58
N THR A 99 -19.80 -4.67 26.30
CA THR A 99 -19.43 -3.77 25.18
C THR A 99 -20.64 -3.35 24.34
N GLN A 100 -21.71 -4.15 24.35
CA GLN A 100 -22.97 -3.83 23.66
C GLN A 100 -23.93 -3.14 24.64
N PHE A 101 -24.31 -1.90 24.31
CA PHE A 101 -25.27 -1.10 25.09
C PHE A 101 -26.54 -0.89 24.27
N SER A 102 -27.66 -1.43 24.74
CA SER A 102 -28.99 -1.16 24.17
C SER A 102 -29.58 0.14 24.74
N GLN A 103 -30.54 0.77 24.06
CA GLN A 103 -31.16 2.05 24.49
C GLN A 103 -31.75 2.00 25.92
N GLU A 104 -32.15 0.83 26.41
CA GLU A 104 -32.69 0.63 27.77
C GLU A 104 -31.64 0.26 28.84
N SER A 105 -30.34 0.27 28.51
CA SER A 105 -29.29 -0.29 29.37
C SER A 105 -28.79 0.62 30.50
N LYS A 106 -29.39 1.80 30.72
CA LYS A 106 -28.92 2.80 31.70
C LYS A 106 -28.92 2.28 33.15
N LEU A 107 -29.86 1.41 33.51
CA LEU A 107 -29.98 0.80 34.84
C LEU A 107 -29.37 -0.61 34.90
N ASN A 108 -28.85 -1.14 33.79
CA ASN A 108 -28.31 -2.49 33.76
C ASN A 108 -26.88 -2.54 34.32
N PRO A 109 -26.49 -3.64 34.99
CA PRO A 109 -25.12 -3.83 35.45
C PRO A 109 -24.11 -3.74 34.31
N LYS A 110 -23.03 -2.98 34.53
CA LYS A 110 -21.95 -2.73 33.56
C LYS A 110 -21.10 -3.96 33.27
N TYR A 111 -21.03 -4.90 34.20
CA TYR A 111 -20.27 -6.13 34.08
C TYR A 111 -21.21 -7.33 33.93
N LEU A 112 -20.69 -8.38 33.31
CA LEU A 112 -21.29 -9.70 33.31
C LEU A 112 -21.09 -10.38 34.68
N LYS A 113 -21.53 -11.63 34.79
CA LYS A 113 -21.28 -12.47 35.97
C LYS A 113 -19.78 -12.66 36.20
N PRO A 114 -19.35 -13.04 37.42
CA PRO A 114 -17.97 -13.43 37.67
C PRO A 114 -17.60 -14.66 36.83
N TYR A 115 -16.39 -14.63 36.26
CA TYR A 115 -15.78 -15.74 35.54
C TYR A 115 -14.45 -16.09 36.17
N GLU A 116 -14.05 -17.34 36.04
CA GLU A 116 -12.72 -17.80 36.42
C GLU A 116 -11.85 -17.89 35.17
N VAL A 117 -10.61 -17.41 35.28
CA VAL A 117 -9.61 -17.56 34.21
C VAL A 117 -9.14 -19.00 34.20
N ILE A 118 -9.35 -19.72 33.10
CA ILE A 118 -8.97 -21.14 32.98
C ILE A 118 -7.54 -21.28 32.46
N MET A 119 -7.15 -20.43 31.51
CA MET A 119 -5.86 -20.54 30.82
C MET A 119 -5.35 -19.15 30.41
N ARG A 120 -4.04 -18.94 30.58
CA ARG A 120 -3.32 -17.79 30.07
C ARG A 120 -2.57 -18.21 28.80
N ASN A 121 -2.89 -17.60 27.66
CA ASN A 121 -2.06 -17.76 26.46
C ASN A 121 -0.84 -16.83 26.61
N VAL A 122 0.33 -17.45 26.73
CA VAL A 122 1.63 -16.77 26.74
C VAL A 122 2.15 -16.65 25.31
#